data_AF-F6BCX1-F1
#
_entry.id   AF-F6BCX1-F1
#
_cell.length_a   1.000
_cell.length_b   1.000
_cell.length_c   1.000
_cell.angle_alpha   90.00
_cell.angle_beta   90.00
_cell.angle_gamma   90.00
#
_symmetry.space_group_name_H-M   'P 1'
#
loop_
_entity.id
_entity.type
_entity.pdbx_description
1 polymer ?
#
loop_
_entity_poly.entity_id
_entity_poly.type
_entity_poly.pdbx_seq_one_letter_code
_entity_poly.pdbx_strand_id
1 'polypeptide(L)'
;MSIFDHVGRTPYTNNGENMDFKDKKCEICGKKAETFMFGRFLCLDEKCIEEARRLRGGPAGHKLRVIAVGSTNPVKIRAVEEGMRKILGSVEVVGVDVDSGVSKHPIGFEETYRGALNRAKNALNKQSALYGVGIEAGLIEVDGHYLDIHVCVVFDGLTATVGTSQGFEYPKEVAEAIKKGIEGGIIAEKISGIKDIGKKNGLIGYLTDDNITRLDLCRDAVIMAMIPRMRKNVNLYDLFLK
;
A
#
# COMPACT_ATOMS: atom_id res chain seq x y z
N MET A 1 -12.15 -6.71 27.07
CA MET A 1 -12.45 -5.49 27.84
C MET A 1 -12.94 -4.50 26.81
N SER A 2 -14.23 -4.20 26.83
CA SER A 2 -14.92 -3.52 25.74
C SER A 2 -14.44 -2.07 25.62
N ILE A 3 -14.57 -1.46 24.44
CA ILE A 3 -14.22 -0.05 24.22
C ILE A 3 -14.99 0.91 25.17
N PHE A 4 -16.09 0.44 25.76
CA PHE A 4 -16.90 1.17 26.72
C PHE A 4 -16.28 1.19 28.13
N ASP A 5 -15.41 0.22 28.46
CA ASP A 5 -14.84 0.06 29.81
C ASP A 5 -13.75 1.10 30.11
N HIS A 6 -13.12 1.70 29.09
CA HIS A 6 -12.05 2.69 29.27
C HIS A 6 -12.52 4.15 29.36
N VAL A 7 -13.76 4.44 28.98
CA VAL A 7 -14.25 5.82 28.92
C VAL A 7 -15.14 6.18 30.10
N GLY A 8 -15.52 5.21 30.96
CA GLY A 8 -16.42 5.44 32.10
C GLY A 8 -17.74 6.11 31.71
N ARG A 9 -18.10 6.08 30.42
CA ARG A 9 -19.28 6.74 29.86
C ARG A 9 -20.28 5.65 29.53
N THR A 10 -21.32 5.56 30.36
CA THR A 10 -22.63 5.14 29.87
C THR A 10 -22.95 5.98 28.62
N PRO A 11 -23.69 5.42 27.63
CA PRO A 11 -24.23 6.23 26.54
C PRO A 11 -24.89 7.47 27.16
N TYR A 12 -24.58 8.66 26.65
CA TYR A 12 -25.16 9.92 27.13
C TYR A 12 -26.69 9.79 27.11
N THR A 13 -27.30 9.57 28.28
CA THR A 13 -28.74 9.74 28.51
C THR A 13 -28.91 11.08 29.23
N ASN A 14 -28.76 12.20 28.51
CA ASN A 14 -29.10 13.51 29.06
C ASN A 14 -30.31 14.05 28.32
N ASN A 15 -31.43 14.10 29.05
CA ASN A 15 -32.55 15.03 28.91
C ASN A 15 -32.89 15.52 27.49
N GLY A 16 -33.86 14.83 26.87
CA GLY A 16 -34.98 15.57 26.28
C GLY A 16 -35.28 15.39 24.80
N GLU A 17 -34.32 14.99 23.96
CA GLU A 17 -34.59 14.60 22.58
C GLU A 17 -33.65 13.42 22.22
N ASN A 18 -34.14 12.18 22.40
CA ASN A 18 -33.44 11.03 21.85
C ASN A 18 -33.39 11.20 20.32
N MET A 19 -32.20 11.10 19.73
CA MET A 19 -32.11 10.90 18.28
C MET A 19 -33.05 9.76 17.90
N ASP A 20 -33.98 10.02 16.99
CA ASP A 20 -34.89 8.99 16.52
C ASP A 20 -34.17 8.06 15.54
N PHE A 21 -33.92 6.83 15.99
CA PHE A 21 -33.28 5.79 15.21
C PHE A 21 -34.27 4.83 14.54
N LYS A 22 -35.60 5.03 14.66
CA LYS A 22 -36.62 4.07 14.19
C LYS A 22 -36.41 3.60 12.74
N ASP A 23 -35.98 4.49 11.86
CA ASP A 23 -35.75 4.20 10.44
C ASP A 23 -34.28 4.32 10.02
N LYS A 24 -33.37 4.49 10.98
CA LYS A 24 -31.94 4.62 10.69
C LYS A 24 -31.29 3.25 10.60
N LYS A 25 -30.44 3.07 9.58
CA LYS A 25 -29.63 1.85 9.40
C LYS A 25 -28.18 2.14 9.74
N CYS A 26 -27.51 1.14 10.29
CA CYS A 26 -26.08 1.12 10.49
C CYS A 26 -25.39 1.32 9.14
N GLU A 27 -24.59 2.37 9.02
CA GLU A 27 -23.88 2.71 7.79
C GLU A 27 -22.71 1.76 7.47
N ILE A 28 -22.41 0.81 8.36
CA ILE A 28 -21.39 -0.22 8.16
C ILE A 28 -22.02 -1.54 7.69
N CYS A 29 -23.03 -2.05 8.39
CA CYS A 29 -23.59 -3.39 8.13
C CYS A 29 -25.06 -3.41 7.66
N GLY A 30 -25.73 -2.25 7.61
CA GLY A 30 -27.12 -2.12 7.17
C GLY A 30 -28.20 -2.58 8.17
N LYS A 31 -27.83 -3.16 9.33
CA LYS A 31 -28.77 -3.47 10.43
C LYS A 31 -29.40 -2.19 11.01
N LYS A 32 -30.38 -2.32 11.91
CA LYS A 32 -30.96 -1.15 12.62
C LYS A 32 -29.87 -0.39 13.38
N ALA A 33 -29.86 0.93 13.27
CA ALA A 33 -28.98 1.78 14.06
C ALA A 33 -29.55 1.98 15.47
N GLU A 34 -28.66 2.11 16.44
CA GLU A 34 -28.98 2.30 17.86
C GLU A 34 -28.18 3.47 18.45
N THR A 35 -27.13 3.91 17.76
CA THR A 35 -26.29 5.02 18.19
C THR A 35 -25.83 5.86 17.00
N PHE A 36 -25.42 7.10 17.29
CA PHE A 36 -24.70 7.96 16.34
C PHE A 36 -23.31 8.23 16.90
N MET A 37 -22.30 7.63 16.29
CA MET A 37 -20.91 7.76 16.71
C MET A 37 -20.02 7.92 15.49
N PHE A 38 -18.92 8.63 15.68
CA PHE A 38 -17.92 8.86 14.63
C PHE A 38 -18.47 9.48 13.34
N GLY A 39 -19.56 10.25 13.45
CA GLY A 39 -20.22 10.89 12.30
C GLY A 39 -21.12 9.95 11.49
N ARG A 40 -21.51 8.79 12.04
CA ARG A 40 -22.30 7.75 11.35
C ARG A 40 -23.40 7.19 12.26
N PHE A 41 -24.51 6.76 11.67
CA PHE A 41 -25.48 5.90 12.35
C PHE A 41 -24.93 4.46 12.43
N LEU A 42 -24.92 3.86 13.62
CA LEU A 42 -24.31 2.55 13.87
C LEU A 42 -25.22 1.65 14.71
N CYS A 43 -25.12 0.34 14.50
CA CYS A 43 -25.56 -0.64 15.50
C CYS A 43 -24.52 -0.79 16.61
N LEU A 44 -24.85 -1.47 17.70
CA LEU A 44 -23.94 -1.68 18.84
C LEU A 44 -22.96 -2.85 18.66
N ASP A 45 -22.82 -3.36 17.43
CA ASP A 45 -21.86 -4.40 17.10
C ASP A 45 -20.44 -3.82 17.14
N GLU A 46 -19.55 -4.46 17.91
CA GLU A 46 -18.19 -3.96 18.15
C GLU A 46 -17.40 -3.77 16.85
N LYS A 47 -17.56 -4.68 15.87
CA LYS A 47 -16.89 -4.56 14.56
C LYS A 47 -17.35 -3.33 13.78
N CYS A 48 -18.65 -2.98 13.89
CA CYS A 48 -19.18 -1.78 13.25
C CYS A 48 -18.67 -0.50 13.91
N ILE A 49 -18.55 -0.50 15.24
CA ILE A 49 -18.02 0.63 15.99
C ILE A 49 -16.54 0.84 15.68
N GLU A 50 -15.74 -0.23 15.66
CA GLU A 50 -14.32 -0.19 15.30
C GLU A 50 -14.11 0.28 13.86
N GLU A 51 -14.89 -0.25 12.91
CA GLU A 51 -14.79 0.14 11.51
C GLU A 51 -15.22 1.60 11.28
N ALA A 52 -16.28 2.06 11.95
CA ALA A 52 -16.69 3.46 11.89
C ALA A 52 -15.64 4.41 12.50
N ARG A 53 -15.01 3.99 13.61
CA ARG A 53 -13.88 4.71 14.20
C ARG A 53 -12.72 4.78 13.22
N ARG A 54 -12.39 3.66 12.55
CA ARG A 54 -11.36 3.60 11.50
C ARG A 54 -11.68 4.60 10.39
N LEU A 55 -12.88 4.52 9.81
CA LEU A 55 -13.31 5.35 8.68
C LEU A 55 -13.39 6.85 8.99
N ARG A 56 -13.73 7.23 10.23
CA ARG A 56 -13.66 8.63 10.69
C ARG A 56 -12.22 9.18 10.65
N GLY A 57 -11.22 8.31 10.68
CA GLY A 57 -9.81 8.70 10.67
C GLY A 57 -9.29 9.17 12.02
N GLY A 58 -8.36 10.13 12.01
CA GLY A 58 -7.65 10.61 13.22
C GLY A 58 -8.57 11.23 14.29
N PRO A 59 -8.05 11.59 15.47
CA PRO A 59 -8.83 12.08 16.62
C PRO A 59 -9.71 13.31 16.30
N ALA A 60 -9.32 14.13 15.31
CA ALA A 60 -10.09 15.27 14.83
C ALA A 60 -11.22 14.94 13.82
N GLY A 61 -11.32 13.69 13.33
CA GLY A 61 -12.36 13.27 12.39
C GLY A 61 -12.08 13.56 10.90
N HIS A 62 -10.82 13.67 10.50
CA HIS A 62 -10.47 13.83 9.09
C HIS A 62 -10.66 12.53 8.31
N LYS A 63 -11.39 12.61 7.18
CA LYS A 63 -11.59 11.49 6.24
C LYS A 63 -10.25 10.81 5.91
N LEU A 64 -10.23 9.48 5.93
CA LEU A 64 -9.05 8.70 5.59
C LEU A 64 -8.54 9.05 4.19
N ARG A 65 -7.23 9.18 4.07
CA ARG A 65 -6.57 9.31 2.78
C ARG A 65 -6.51 7.93 2.14
N VAL A 66 -7.25 7.73 1.06
CA VAL A 66 -7.26 6.48 0.32
C VAL A 66 -6.05 6.42 -0.60
N ILE A 67 -5.36 5.30 -0.66
CA ILE A 67 -4.21 5.03 -1.54
C ILE A 67 -4.55 3.78 -2.37
N ALA A 68 -4.55 3.92 -3.68
CA ALA A 68 -4.80 2.80 -4.60
C ALA A 68 -3.48 2.17 -5.01
N VAL A 69 -3.29 0.87 -4.78
CA VAL A 69 -2.07 0.13 -5.14
C VAL A 69 -2.36 -0.72 -6.36
N GLY A 70 -1.59 -0.58 -7.43
CA GLY A 70 -1.73 -1.34 -8.67
C GLY A 70 -1.23 -2.80 -8.56
N SER A 71 -1.61 -3.49 -7.49
CA SER A 71 -1.31 -4.89 -7.23
C SER A 71 -2.26 -5.49 -6.17
N THR A 72 -2.50 -6.79 -6.28
CA THR A 72 -3.17 -7.62 -5.26
C THR A 72 -2.17 -8.39 -4.39
N ASN A 73 -0.85 -8.21 -4.58
CA ASN A 73 0.15 -8.87 -3.77
C ASN A 73 0.13 -8.31 -2.33
N PRO A 74 -0.08 -9.15 -1.30
CA PRO A 74 -0.21 -8.70 0.08
C PRO A 74 1.05 -7.98 0.60
N VAL A 75 2.24 -8.36 0.12
CA VAL A 75 3.51 -7.70 0.50
C VAL A 75 3.56 -6.27 -0.04
N LYS A 76 3.16 -6.06 -1.30
CA LYS A 76 3.14 -4.72 -1.90
C LYS A 76 2.09 -3.83 -1.23
N ILE A 77 0.89 -4.36 -0.96
CA ILE A 77 -0.17 -3.63 -0.25
C ILE A 77 0.30 -3.22 1.15
N ARG A 78 0.84 -4.16 1.93
CA ARG A 78 1.35 -3.91 3.27
C ARG A 78 2.53 -2.93 3.26
N ALA A 79 3.44 -3.04 2.30
CA ALA A 79 4.56 -2.11 2.14
C ALA A 79 4.10 -0.66 1.92
N VAL A 80 3.11 -0.47 1.02
CA VAL A 80 2.52 0.85 0.78
C VAL A 80 1.82 1.36 2.02
N GLU A 81 1.09 0.50 2.73
CA GLU A 81 0.45 0.86 4.00
C GLU A 81 1.48 1.32 5.05
N GLU A 82 2.52 0.54 5.31
CA GLU A 82 3.56 0.88 6.29
C GLU A 82 4.31 2.16 5.90
N GLY A 83 4.68 2.31 4.63
CA GLY A 83 5.39 3.49 4.12
C GLY A 83 4.52 4.76 4.18
N MET A 84 3.29 4.68 3.67
CA MET A 84 2.37 5.82 3.67
C MET A 84 1.93 6.21 5.08
N ARG A 85 1.73 5.24 5.99
CA ARG A 85 1.37 5.54 7.39
C ARG A 85 2.44 6.35 8.11
N LYS A 86 3.73 6.04 7.88
CA LYS A 86 4.86 6.78 8.46
C LYS A 86 4.88 8.26 8.04
N ILE A 87 4.37 8.57 6.84
CA ILE A 87 4.50 9.91 6.22
C ILE A 87 3.21 10.71 6.35
N LEU A 88 2.07 10.09 6.07
CA LEU A 88 0.75 10.73 6.00
C LEU A 88 -0.09 10.49 7.26
N GLY A 89 0.29 9.57 8.15
CA GLY A 89 -0.51 9.14 9.28
C GLY A 89 -1.62 8.17 8.85
N SER A 90 -2.86 8.41 9.26
CA SER A 90 -3.97 7.49 8.94
C SER A 90 -4.28 7.47 7.43
N VAL A 91 -4.08 6.30 6.81
CA VAL A 91 -4.41 6.01 5.41
C VAL A 91 -5.26 4.74 5.31
N GLU A 92 -5.99 4.63 4.22
CA GLU A 92 -6.67 3.41 3.77
C GLU A 92 -6.00 2.94 2.48
N VAL A 93 -5.55 1.70 2.43
CA VAL A 93 -4.86 1.16 1.26
C VAL A 93 -5.75 0.14 0.58
N VAL A 94 -6.00 0.33 -0.71
CA VAL A 94 -6.85 -0.54 -1.54
C VAL A 94 -5.99 -1.15 -2.63
N GLY A 95 -5.89 -2.49 -2.64
CA GLY A 95 -5.25 -3.22 -3.74
C GLY A 95 -6.18 -3.28 -4.95
N VAL A 96 -5.65 -2.93 -6.12
CA VAL A 96 -6.38 -2.90 -7.39
C VAL A 96 -5.67 -3.81 -8.38
N ASP A 97 -6.42 -4.76 -8.94
CA ASP A 97 -5.89 -5.66 -9.96
C ASP A 97 -5.79 -4.93 -11.32
N VAL A 98 -4.55 -4.72 -11.77
CA VAL A 98 -4.21 -3.97 -12.98
C VAL A 98 -2.97 -4.56 -13.65
N ASP A 99 -2.93 -4.42 -14.97
CA ASP A 99 -1.79 -4.81 -15.79
C ASP A 99 -0.67 -3.76 -15.75
N SER A 100 0.58 -4.19 -15.83
CA SER A 100 1.76 -3.30 -15.89
C SER A 100 2.07 -2.81 -17.31
N GLY A 101 1.53 -3.44 -18.34
CA GLY A 101 1.78 -3.13 -19.74
C GLY A 101 3.21 -3.40 -20.21
N VAL A 102 3.97 -4.18 -19.44
CA VAL A 102 5.37 -4.56 -19.71
C VAL A 102 5.59 -6.06 -19.44
N SER A 103 6.80 -6.57 -19.66
CA SER A 103 7.10 -7.97 -19.39
C SER A 103 6.90 -8.35 -17.91
N LYS A 104 6.70 -9.64 -17.65
CA LYS A 104 6.47 -10.16 -16.28
C LYS A 104 7.64 -9.91 -15.32
N HIS A 105 8.85 -9.79 -15.86
CA HIS A 105 10.05 -9.45 -15.10
C HIS A 105 10.88 -8.47 -15.93
N PRO A 106 10.61 -7.15 -15.77
CA PRO A 106 11.28 -6.11 -16.55
C PRO A 106 12.80 -6.13 -16.43
N ILE A 107 13.48 -5.82 -17.52
CA ILE A 107 14.95 -5.72 -17.57
C ILE A 107 15.35 -4.26 -17.78
N GLY A 108 16.19 -3.75 -16.89
CA GLY A 108 16.65 -2.36 -16.90
C GLY A 108 15.62 -1.37 -16.35
N PHE A 109 16.11 -0.20 -15.91
CA PHE A 109 15.29 0.79 -15.20
C PHE A 109 14.11 1.31 -16.00
N GLU A 110 14.28 1.51 -17.30
CA GLU A 110 13.26 2.10 -18.17
C GLU A 110 11.98 1.27 -18.25
N GLU A 111 12.12 -0.05 -18.40
CA GLU A 111 10.96 -0.95 -18.45
C GLU A 111 10.35 -1.12 -17.06
N THR A 112 11.17 -1.27 -16.01
CA THR A 112 10.69 -1.40 -14.62
C THR A 112 9.91 -0.17 -14.17
N TYR A 113 10.43 1.03 -14.45
CA TYR A 113 9.74 2.30 -14.19
C TYR A 113 8.41 2.36 -14.92
N ARG A 114 8.37 1.99 -16.20
CA ARG A 114 7.15 2.02 -17.01
C ARG A 114 6.09 1.08 -16.45
N GLY A 115 6.48 -0.12 -16.03
CA GLY A 115 5.59 -1.07 -15.35
C GLY A 115 5.02 -0.48 -14.06
N ALA A 116 5.86 0.13 -13.22
CA ALA A 116 5.41 0.78 -11.99
C ALA A 116 4.48 1.97 -12.26
N LEU A 117 4.81 2.83 -13.23
CA LEU A 117 3.99 3.98 -13.61
C LEU A 117 2.61 3.56 -14.15
N ASN A 118 2.58 2.55 -15.04
CA ASN A 118 1.35 2.03 -15.60
C ASN A 118 0.45 1.46 -14.51
N ARG A 119 1.01 0.68 -13.57
CA ARG A 119 0.28 0.18 -12.39
C ARG A 119 -0.30 1.32 -11.56
N ALA A 120 0.49 2.36 -11.28
CA ALA A 120 0.05 3.51 -10.49
C ALA A 120 -1.12 4.25 -11.16
N LYS A 121 -1.00 4.56 -12.45
CA LYS A 121 -2.05 5.22 -13.25
C LYS A 121 -3.31 4.39 -13.35
N ASN A 122 -3.18 3.11 -13.68
CA ASN A 122 -4.31 2.20 -13.85
C ASN A 122 -5.06 1.98 -12.53
N ALA A 123 -4.35 1.94 -11.40
CA ALA A 123 -4.97 1.86 -10.07
C ALA A 123 -5.84 3.09 -9.79
N LEU A 124 -5.31 4.29 -10.04
CA LEU A 124 -6.04 5.55 -9.82
C LEU A 124 -7.23 5.71 -10.79
N ASN A 125 -7.13 5.18 -12.02
CA ASN A 125 -8.23 5.16 -12.97
C ASN A 125 -9.39 4.25 -12.53
N LYS A 126 -9.11 3.17 -11.80
CA LYS A 126 -10.14 2.23 -11.31
C LYS A 126 -10.65 2.56 -9.90
N GLN A 127 -9.84 3.23 -9.08
CA GLN A 127 -10.15 3.54 -7.68
C GLN A 127 -9.90 5.03 -7.41
N SER A 128 -10.97 5.74 -7.02
CA SER A 128 -10.83 7.12 -6.52
C SER A 128 -10.01 7.11 -5.23
N ALA A 129 -8.85 7.76 -5.28
CA ALA A 129 -7.86 7.78 -4.21
C ALA A 129 -7.05 9.08 -4.26
N LEU A 130 -6.32 9.38 -3.18
CA LEU A 130 -5.37 10.49 -3.13
C LEU A 130 -4.17 10.22 -4.05
N TYR A 131 -3.66 8.99 -4.03
CA TYR A 131 -2.54 8.56 -4.86
C TYR A 131 -2.80 7.17 -5.45
N GLY A 132 -2.32 6.99 -6.68
CA GLY A 132 -2.04 5.68 -7.26
C GLY A 132 -0.58 5.31 -6.99
N VAL A 133 -0.33 4.07 -6.58
CA VAL A 133 1.00 3.55 -6.27
C VAL A 133 1.25 2.28 -7.06
N GLY A 134 2.38 2.23 -7.76
CA GLY A 134 2.85 1.05 -8.46
C GLY A 134 4.26 0.71 -7.99
N ILE A 135 4.52 -0.57 -7.73
CA ILE A 135 5.84 -1.09 -7.37
C ILE A 135 6.14 -2.22 -8.34
N GLU A 136 7.28 -2.21 -9.01
CA GLU A 136 7.73 -3.28 -9.90
C GLU A 136 9.19 -3.66 -9.60
N ALA A 137 9.46 -4.96 -9.53
CA ALA A 137 10.81 -5.48 -9.38
C ALA A 137 11.41 -5.65 -10.78
N GLY A 138 12.68 -5.29 -10.94
CA GLY A 138 13.38 -5.40 -12.21
C GLY A 138 14.81 -5.88 -12.05
N LEU A 139 15.32 -6.49 -13.12
CA LEU A 139 16.69 -6.95 -13.25
C LEU A 139 17.57 -5.81 -13.81
N ILE A 140 18.46 -5.26 -13.00
CA ILE A 140 19.31 -4.13 -13.35
C ILE A 140 20.76 -4.60 -13.52
N GLU A 141 21.36 -4.33 -14.67
CA GLU A 141 22.77 -4.65 -14.91
C GLU A 141 23.70 -3.53 -14.42
N VAL A 142 24.74 -3.91 -13.69
CA VAL A 142 25.84 -3.04 -13.25
C VAL A 142 27.15 -3.78 -13.49
N ASP A 143 27.88 -3.41 -14.55
CA ASP A 143 29.17 -4.00 -14.91
C ASP A 143 29.16 -5.56 -14.93
N GLY A 144 28.15 -6.15 -15.58
CA GLY A 144 27.96 -7.60 -15.66
C GLY A 144 27.36 -8.26 -14.40
N HIS A 145 27.16 -7.51 -13.32
CA HIS A 145 26.36 -7.94 -12.16
C HIS A 145 24.88 -7.64 -12.39
N TYR A 146 24.01 -8.54 -11.93
CA TYR A 146 22.57 -8.39 -12.11
C TYR A 146 21.87 -8.22 -10.77
N LEU A 147 21.39 -7.01 -10.52
CA LEU A 147 20.73 -6.63 -9.27
C LEU A 147 19.22 -6.75 -9.40
N ASP A 148 18.57 -7.25 -8.35
CA ASP A 148 17.13 -7.06 -8.16
C ASP A 148 16.90 -5.69 -7.51
N ILE A 149 16.15 -4.82 -8.18
CA ILE A 149 15.77 -3.51 -7.65
C ILE A 149 14.27 -3.31 -7.85
N HIS A 150 13.59 -2.86 -6.79
CA HIS A 150 12.18 -2.48 -6.86
C HIS A 150 12.04 -0.98 -7.14
N VAL A 151 11.38 -0.63 -8.23
CA VAL A 151 11.00 0.75 -8.55
C VAL A 151 9.59 1.01 -8.06
N CYS A 152 9.40 2.06 -7.26
CA CYS A 152 8.11 2.56 -6.82
C CYS A 152 7.78 3.89 -7.47
N VAL A 153 6.54 4.02 -7.95
CA VAL A 153 5.99 5.27 -8.49
C VAL A 153 4.75 5.66 -7.69
N VAL A 154 4.72 6.92 -7.24
CA VAL A 154 3.55 7.55 -6.62
C VAL A 154 3.00 8.61 -7.58
N PHE A 155 1.76 8.41 -8.01
CA PHE A 155 1.08 9.24 -9.00
C PHE A 155 -0.16 9.90 -8.39
N ASP A 156 -0.34 11.20 -8.61
CA ASP A 156 -1.46 11.99 -8.04
C ASP A 156 -2.52 12.39 -9.08
N GLY A 157 -2.41 11.89 -10.31
CA GLY A 157 -3.26 12.28 -11.44
C GLY A 157 -2.59 13.28 -12.38
N LEU A 158 -1.55 13.99 -11.93
CA LEU A 158 -0.83 14.99 -12.73
C LEU A 158 0.66 14.68 -12.80
N THR A 159 1.29 14.43 -11.66
CA THR A 159 2.73 14.23 -11.52
C THR A 159 3.05 12.87 -10.92
N ALA A 160 4.22 12.34 -11.28
CA ALA A 160 4.75 11.11 -10.74
C ALA A 160 6.05 11.41 -9.98
N THR A 161 6.20 10.78 -8.82
CA THR A 161 7.47 10.75 -8.08
C THR A 161 7.96 9.32 -7.99
N VAL A 162 9.27 9.14 -8.05
CA VAL A 162 9.91 7.83 -8.20
C VAL A 162 10.89 7.61 -7.07
N GLY A 163 10.94 6.38 -6.59
CA GLY A 163 11.95 5.92 -5.63
C GLY A 163 12.27 4.46 -5.90
N THR A 164 13.43 4.02 -5.42
CA THR A 164 13.85 2.64 -5.55
C THR A 164 14.14 2.04 -4.19
N SER A 165 14.06 0.71 -4.09
CA SER A 165 14.65 -0.02 -2.98
C SER A 165 16.17 -0.02 -3.07
N GLN A 166 16.82 -0.56 -2.04
CA GLN A 166 18.16 -1.12 -2.15
C GLN A 166 18.17 -2.23 -3.22
N GLY A 167 19.33 -2.47 -3.82
CA GLY A 167 19.56 -3.59 -4.73
C GLY A 167 20.40 -4.69 -4.10
N PHE A 168 20.19 -5.93 -4.53
CA PHE A 168 21.06 -7.06 -4.21
C PHE A 168 21.34 -7.89 -5.46
N GLU A 169 22.54 -8.46 -5.54
CA GLU A 169 22.92 -9.28 -6.68
C GLU A 169 22.16 -10.61 -6.66
N TYR A 170 21.52 -10.93 -7.79
CA TYR A 170 20.91 -12.24 -7.96
C TYR A 170 21.96 -13.32 -8.18
N PRO A 171 21.73 -14.55 -7.68
CA PRO A 171 22.47 -15.71 -8.14
C PRO A 171 22.47 -15.78 -9.67
N LYS A 172 23.61 -16.10 -10.28
CA LYS A 172 23.75 -16.13 -11.75
C LYS A 172 22.67 -16.96 -12.45
N GLU A 173 22.27 -18.10 -11.86
CA GLU A 173 21.19 -18.94 -12.40
C GLU A 173 19.85 -18.20 -12.49
N VAL A 174 19.54 -17.33 -11.52
CA VAL A 174 18.32 -16.52 -11.51
C VAL A 174 18.35 -15.49 -12.64
N ALA A 175 19.45 -14.74 -12.75
CA ALA A 175 19.60 -13.72 -13.79
C ALA A 175 19.53 -14.33 -15.20
N GLU A 176 20.23 -15.44 -15.43
CA GLU A 176 20.23 -16.13 -16.73
C GLU A 176 18.86 -16.74 -17.07
N ALA A 177 18.12 -17.23 -16.07
CA ALA A 177 16.77 -17.72 -16.28
C ALA A 177 15.80 -16.58 -16.65
N ILE A 178 15.89 -15.43 -15.97
CA ILE A 178 15.07 -14.24 -16.28
C ILE A 178 15.33 -13.75 -17.70
N LYS A 179 16.61 -13.67 -18.12
CA LYS A 179 16.97 -13.30 -19.50
C LYS A 179 16.41 -14.26 -20.55
N LYS A 180 16.18 -15.52 -20.19
CA LYS A 180 15.51 -16.52 -21.05
C LYS A 180 13.98 -16.45 -21.00
N GLY A 181 13.42 -15.46 -20.31
CA GLY A 181 11.98 -15.25 -20.18
C GLY A 181 11.32 -16.08 -19.08
N ILE A 182 12.11 -16.77 -18.23
CA ILE A 182 11.56 -17.50 -17.09
C ILE A 182 11.20 -16.50 -15.99
N GLU A 183 10.00 -16.63 -15.44
CA GLU A 183 9.53 -15.74 -14.39
C GLU A 183 10.40 -15.90 -13.11
N GLY A 184 10.97 -14.81 -12.60
CA GLY A 184 11.88 -14.84 -11.45
C GLY A 184 11.29 -15.48 -10.20
N GLY A 185 9.95 -15.42 -10.02
CA GLY A 185 9.25 -16.10 -8.93
C GLY A 185 9.43 -17.62 -8.97
N ILE A 186 9.37 -18.24 -10.16
CA ILE A 186 9.53 -19.69 -10.33
C ILE A 186 10.93 -20.13 -9.88
N ILE A 187 11.95 -19.36 -10.25
CA ILE A 187 13.33 -19.69 -9.87
C ILE A 187 13.57 -19.45 -8.38
N ALA A 188 13.00 -18.37 -7.83
CA ALA A 188 13.05 -18.11 -6.39
C ALA A 188 12.42 -19.26 -5.58
N GLU A 189 11.29 -19.82 -6.03
CA GLU A 189 10.67 -21.00 -5.40
C GLU A 189 11.56 -22.24 -5.53
N LYS A 190 12.17 -22.47 -6.70
CA LYS A 190 13.10 -23.59 -6.92
C LYS A 190 14.31 -23.52 -5.98
N ILE A 191 14.91 -22.35 -5.82
CA ILE A 191 16.10 -22.14 -4.99
C ILE A 191 15.79 -22.27 -3.50
N SER A 192 14.67 -21.68 -3.07
CA SER A 192 14.31 -21.64 -1.64
C SER A 192 13.56 -22.88 -1.15
N GLY A 193 12.91 -23.62 -2.06
CA GLY A 193 11.94 -24.65 -1.71
C GLY A 193 10.62 -24.11 -1.15
N ILE A 194 10.40 -22.79 -1.16
CA ILE A 194 9.25 -22.14 -0.54
C ILE A 194 8.26 -21.70 -1.63
N LYS A 195 7.11 -22.38 -1.69
CA LYS A 195 6.00 -21.99 -2.58
C LYS A 195 5.50 -20.57 -2.29
N ASP A 196 5.20 -19.81 -3.35
CA ASP A 196 4.73 -18.44 -3.34
C ASP A 196 5.66 -17.50 -2.54
N ILE A 197 6.99 -17.75 -2.54
CA ILE A 197 7.94 -16.93 -1.78
C ILE A 197 7.85 -15.43 -2.11
N GLY A 198 7.48 -15.10 -3.35
CA GLY A 198 7.24 -13.73 -3.79
C GLY A 198 6.06 -13.02 -3.12
N LYS A 199 5.14 -13.74 -2.46
CA LYS A 199 4.05 -13.20 -1.62
C LYS A 199 4.39 -13.28 -0.12
N LYS A 200 5.61 -13.67 0.23
CA LYS A 200 6.16 -13.80 1.59
C LYS A 200 7.41 -12.93 1.71
N ASN A 201 8.51 -13.47 2.24
CA ASN A 201 9.74 -12.73 2.52
C ASN A 201 10.57 -12.45 1.24
N GLY A 202 10.23 -13.06 0.10
CA GLY A 202 10.97 -12.95 -1.16
C GLY A 202 12.32 -13.68 -1.15
N LEU A 203 12.98 -13.73 -2.30
CA LEU A 203 14.30 -14.36 -2.40
C LEU A 203 15.33 -13.67 -1.50
N ILE A 204 15.25 -12.34 -1.34
CA ILE A 204 16.10 -11.59 -0.42
C ILE A 204 15.98 -12.06 1.03
N GLY A 205 14.77 -12.37 1.51
CA GLY A 205 14.56 -12.89 2.86
C GLY A 205 15.24 -14.23 3.04
N TYR A 206 15.13 -15.12 2.04
CA TYR A 206 15.84 -16.39 2.04
C TYR A 206 17.37 -16.22 2.01
N LEU A 207 17.89 -15.32 1.16
CA LEU A 207 19.34 -15.12 0.99
C LEU A 207 20.00 -14.41 2.18
N THR A 208 19.22 -13.71 3.01
CA THR A 208 19.73 -12.91 4.13
C THR A 208 19.29 -13.43 5.49
N ASP A 209 18.72 -14.63 5.57
CA ASP A 209 18.15 -15.17 6.81
C ASP A 209 17.17 -14.16 7.47
N ASP A 210 16.30 -13.58 6.65
CA ASP A 210 15.30 -12.56 7.00
C ASP A 210 15.83 -11.26 7.62
N ASN A 211 17.14 -10.97 7.52
CA ASN A 211 17.69 -9.66 7.91
C ASN A 211 17.13 -8.52 7.04
N ILE A 212 16.84 -8.80 5.76
CA ILE A 212 16.12 -7.89 4.87
C ILE A 212 15.06 -8.70 4.12
N THR A 213 13.80 -8.26 4.18
CA THR A 213 12.70 -8.94 3.48
C THR A 213 12.22 -8.14 2.27
N ARG A 214 11.42 -8.80 1.42
CA ARG A 214 10.71 -8.15 0.31
C ARG A 214 9.80 -7.01 0.79
N LEU A 215 9.23 -7.15 1.98
CA LEU A 215 8.43 -6.09 2.60
C LEU A 215 9.28 -4.86 2.86
N ASP A 216 10.50 -5.02 3.38
CA ASP A 216 11.44 -3.92 3.63
C ASP A 216 11.80 -3.20 2.33
N LEU A 217 12.22 -3.95 1.30
CA LEU A 217 12.55 -3.36 -0.01
C LEU A 217 11.38 -2.56 -0.58
N CYS A 218 10.17 -3.13 -0.58
CA CYS A 218 8.98 -2.43 -1.08
C CYS A 218 8.64 -1.20 -0.25
N ARG A 219 8.68 -1.29 1.09
CA ARG A 219 8.33 -0.21 2.00
C ARG A 219 9.31 0.95 1.84
N ASP A 220 10.59 0.65 1.77
CA ASP A 220 11.63 1.66 1.64
C ASP A 220 11.54 2.34 0.28
N ALA A 221 11.27 1.61 -0.81
CA ALA A 221 11.00 2.20 -2.12
C ALA A 221 9.81 3.19 -2.10
N VAL A 222 8.74 2.88 -1.37
CA VAL A 222 7.60 3.79 -1.17
C VAL A 222 8.02 5.06 -0.44
N ILE A 223 8.82 4.93 0.63
CA ILE A 223 9.32 6.09 1.38
C ILE A 223 10.20 6.96 0.48
N MET A 224 11.10 6.35 -0.30
CA MET A 224 11.95 7.07 -1.25
C MET A 224 11.12 7.80 -2.30
N ALA A 225 10.09 7.17 -2.86
CA ALA A 225 9.21 7.78 -3.86
C ALA A 225 8.39 8.94 -3.29
N MET A 226 8.18 8.98 -1.98
CA MET A 226 7.48 10.06 -1.30
C MET A 226 8.38 11.24 -0.90
N ILE A 227 9.71 11.12 -0.97
CA ILE A 227 10.65 12.20 -0.58
C ILE A 227 10.28 13.55 -1.19
N PRO A 228 10.01 13.67 -2.51
CA PRO A 228 9.63 14.96 -3.09
C PRO A 228 8.32 15.54 -2.55
N ARG A 229 7.41 14.67 -2.08
CA ARG A 229 6.07 15.01 -1.59
C ARG A 229 6.02 15.27 -0.08
N MET A 230 7.12 15.06 0.65
CA MET A 230 7.16 15.31 2.08
C MET A 230 7.07 16.82 2.37
N ARG A 231 6.35 17.19 3.44
CA ARG A 231 6.05 18.59 3.78
C ARG A 231 7.27 19.52 3.79
N LYS A 232 8.41 19.05 4.32
CA LYS A 232 9.66 19.84 4.39
C LYS A 232 10.29 20.04 3.00
N ASN A 233 10.05 19.11 2.09
CA ASN A 233 10.75 19.01 0.82
C ASN A 233 9.98 19.63 -0.34
N VAL A 234 8.66 19.85 -0.21
CA VAL A 234 7.80 20.26 -1.33
C VAL A 234 8.29 21.50 -2.08
N ASN A 235 8.95 22.45 -1.41
CA ASN A 235 9.50 23.66 -2.04
C ASN A 235 10.87 23.44 -2.74
N LEU A 236 11.47 22.25 -2.59
CA LEU A 236 12.72 21.84 -3.23
C LEU A 236 12.49 21.06 -4.53
N TYR A 237 11.23 20.74 -4.85
CA TYR A 237 10.84 19.97 -6.02
C TYR A 237 9.70 20.66 -6.76
N ASP A 238 9.82 20.81 -8.07
CA ASP A 238 8.81 21.48 -8.92
C ASP A 238 7.60 20.58 -9.22
N LEU A 239 6.89 20.14 -8.18
CA LEU A 239 5.75 19.22 -8.32
C LEU A 239 4.44 19.89 -8.78
N PHE A 240 4.33 21.20 -8.64
CA PHE A 240 3.08 21.95 -8.89
C PHE A 240 3.24 23.09 -9.90
N LEU A 241 4.43 23.25 -10.50
CA LEU A 241 4.74 24.30 -11.45
C LEU A 241 4.76 23.73 -12.86
N LYS A 242 3.59 23.70 -13.52
CA LYS A 242 3.45 23.71 -14.98
C LYS A 242 2.19 24.47 -15.36
#